data_AF-A0A842Y3D4-F1
#
_entry.id   AF-A0A842Y3D4-F1
#
_cell.length_a   1.000
_cell.length_b   1.000
_cell.length_c   1.000
_cell.angle_alpha   90.00
_cell.angle_beta   90.00
_cell.angle_gamma   90.00
#
_symmetry.space_group_name_H-M   'P 1'
#
loop_
_entity.id
_entity.type
_entity.pdbx_description
1 polymer ?
#
loop_
_entity_poly.entity_id
_entity_poly.type
_entity_poly.pdbx_seq_one_letter_code
_entity_poly.pdbx_strand_id
1 'polypeptide(L)'
;MLTIGVITRGKYGARLLDTIEKYTDFMTESDSIPSILPDFIEDPASFVDDLALDNDVFGMDLVITYSLHPDITPEIVNRAAQAGTKAVIIPGGRSLAGDPDFLRDISKKYNTRILVEDICCAICSDKNPEIYEFSTRLGCPGLQIKIRDDKISEVKVIKGAPCGSTWLMAKNLIGVPVIDAPAKAGLLVQQYPCRAARGTREGIHNSARLHKKAMEDAIKKYYEKG
;
A
#
# COMPACT_ATOMS: atom_id res chain seq x y z
N MET A 1 12.48 -1.13 14.81
CA MET A 1 11.36 -0.25 14.42
C MET A 1 11.56 0.00 12.95
N LEU A 2 10.65 -0.49 12.11
CA LEU A 2 10.77 -0.40 10.66
C LEU A 2 10.93 1.05 10.18
N THR A 3 11.94 1.27 9.34
CA THR A 3 12.14 2.52 8.60
C THR A 3 11.64 2.37 7.16
N ILE A 4 10.96 3.40 6.64
CA ILE A 4 10.31 3.34 5.33
C ILE A 4 10.69 4.54 4.47
N GLY A 5 11.33 4.28 3.34
CA GLY A 5 11.55 5.28 2.30
C GLY A 5 10.36 5.34 1.35
N VAL A 6 9.84 6.52 1.04
CA VAL A 6 8.72 6.67 0.10
C VAL A 6 9.10 7.61 -1.05
N ILE A 7 9.17 7.07 -2.26
CA ILE A 7 9.24 7.90 -3.46
C ILE A 7 7.82 8.25 -3.89
N THR A 8 7.50 9.53 -3.90
CA THR A 8 6.15 10.03 -4.17
C THR A 8 6.03 10.58 -5.59
N ARG A 9 4.87 10.33 -6.22
CA ARG A 9 4.43 11.03 -7.43
C ARG A 9 2.96 11.37 -7.33
N GLY A 10 2.66 12.66 -7.19
CA GLY A 10 1.31 13.14 -6.92
C GLY A 10 0.73 12.60 -5.60
N LYS A 11 -0.58 12.40 -5.56
CA LYS A 11 -1.33 12.22 -4.29
C LYS A 11 -1.16 10.86 -3.58
N TYR A 12 -0.68 9.81 -4.26
CA TYR A 12 -0.76 8.45 -3.71
C TYR A 12 0.30 8.18 -2.64
N GLY A 13 1.55 8.59 -2.88
CA GLY A 13 2.61 8.50 -1.88
C GLY A 13 2.35 9.39 -0.67
N ALA A 14 1.88 10.63 -0.90
CA ALA A 14 1.50 11.54 0.19
C ALA A 14 0.43 10.93 1.12
N ARG A 15 -0.58 10.23 0.57
CA ARG A 15 -1.59 9.54 1.38
C ARG A 15 -1.02 8.38 2.20
N LEU A 16 0.00 7.69 1.69
CA LEU A 16 0.69 6.67 2.47
C LEU A 16 1.39 7.31 3.66
N LEU A 17 2.13 8.40 3.43
CA LEU A 17 2.83 9.14 4.49
C LEU A 17 1.86 9.61 5.57
N ASP A 18 0.75 10.26 5.19
CA ASP A 18 -0.33 10.64 6.12
C ASP A 18 -0.88 9.45 6.93
N THR A 19 -0.93 8.27 6.31
CA THR A 19 -1.47 7.06 6.94
C THR A 19 -0.48 6.48 7.94
N ILE A 20 0.82 6.47 7.58
CA ILE A 20 1.90 6.04 8.46
C ILE A 20 1.94 6.95 9.69
N GLU A 21 2.03 8.27 9.49
CA GLU A 21 2.06 9.28 10.56
C GLU A 21 0.90 9.13 11.55
N LYS A 22 -0.32 8.90 11.04
CA LYS A 22 -1.53 8.86 11.89
C LYS A 22 -1.77 7.54 12.60
N TYR A 23 -1.31 6.42 12.03
CA TYR A 23 -1.80 5.10 12.44
C TYR A 23 -0.71 4.06 12.70
N THR A 24 0.56 4.40 12.54
CA THR A 24 1.68 3.51 12.86
C THR A 24 2.75 4.25 13.66
N ASP A 25 3.77 3.51 14.05
CA ASP A 25 4.99 3.94 14.73
C ASP A 25 6.22 3.80 13.82
N PHE A 26 6.01 3.65 12.51
CA PHE A 26 7.10 3.53 11.54
C PHE A 26 7.75 4.90 11.31
N MET A 27 9.07 4.91 11.14
CA MET A 27 9.79 6.11 10.71
C MET A 27 9.77 6.21 9.19
N THR A 28 9.63 7.42 8.67
CA THR A 28 9.57 7.65 7.23
C THR A 28 10.54 8.71 6.79
N GLU A 29 11.24 8.42 5.69
CA GLU A 29 11.84 9.43 4.83
C GLU A 29 11.10 9.43 3.49
N SER A 30 11.02 10.59 2.85
CA SER A 30 10.34 10.67 1.55
C SER A 30 10.94 11.72 0.64
N ASP A 31 10.90 11.42 -0.65
CA ASP A 31 11.21 12.38 -1.69
C ASP A 31 10.13 12.32 -2.78
N SER A 32 10.12 13.31 -3.67
CA SER A 32 9.11 13.46 -4.69
C SER A 32 9.72 13.61 -6.07
N ILE A 33 9.14 12.90 -7.02
CA ILE A 33 9.46 13.07 -8.44
C ILE A 33 8.36 13.89 -9.13
N PRO A 34 8.67 14.51 -10.29
CA PRO A 34 7.70 15.27 -11.06
C PRO A 34 6.41 14.49 -11.36
N SER A 35 5.28 15.16 -11.20
CA SER A 35 3.97 14.55 -11.49
C SER A 35 3.78 14.27 -12.98
N ILE A 36 4.38 15.08 -13.84
CA ILE A 36 4.42 14.94 -15.29
C ILE A 36 5.80 14.42 -15.66
N LEU A 37 5.84 13.30 -16.36
CA LEU A 37 7.06 12.67 -16.88
C LEU A 37 6.90 12.47 -18.39
N PRO A 38 7.99 12.40 -19.16
CA PRO A 38 7.95 11.96 -20.54
C PRO A 38 7.30 10.56 -20.65
N ASP A 39 6.66 10.26 -21.77
CA ASP A 39 6.05 8.92 -21.99
C ASP A 39 7.11 7.81 -22.17
N PHE A 40 8.33 8.20 -22.57
CA PHE A 40 9.46 7.32 -22.75
C PHE A 40 10.73 8.02 -22.27
N ILE A 41 11.54 7.31 -21.50
CA ILE A 41 12.81 7.79 -20.95
C ILE A 41 13.91 6.85 -21.44
N GLU A 42 14.75 7.33 -22.35
CA GLU A 42 15.80 6.54 -22.99
C GLU A 42 16.93 6.17 -22.03
N ASP A 43 17.33 7.09 -21.16
CA ASP A 43 18.33 6.88 -20.11
C ASP A 43 17.72 7.14 -18.72
N PRO A 44 17.12 6.11 -18.09
CA PRO A 44 16.56 6.24 -16.76
C PRO A 44 17.58 6.60 -15.68
N ALA A 45 18.83 6.17 -15.82
CA ALA A 45 19.86 6.43 -14.82
C ALA A 45 20.21 7.92 -14.76
N SER A 46 20.54 8.52 -15.92
CA SER A 46 20.79 9.96 -16.01
C SER A 46 19.56 10.78 -15.61
N PHE A 47 18.36 10.33 -16.01
CA PHE A 47 17.13 11.01 -15.61
C PHE A 47 16.93 11.03 -14.09
N VAL A 48 17.19 9.92 -13.40
CA VAL A 48 17.04 9.85 -11.94
C VAL A 48 18.16 10.62 -11.22
N ASP A 49 19.35 10.74 -11.80
CA ASP A 49 20.40 11.63 -11.27
C ASP A 49 19.97 13.10 -11.30
N ASP A 50 19.36 13.54 -12.40
CA ASP A 50 18.86 14.92 -12.55
C ASP A 50 17.72 15.25 -11.57
N LEU A 51 17.01 14.25 -11.05
CA LEU A 51 16.00 14.44 -10.01
C LEU A 51 16.61 14.80 -8.65
N ALA A 52 17.92 14.59 -8.46
CA ALA A 52 18.66 14.91 -7.25
C ALA A 52 17.99 14.38 -5.97
N LEU A 53 17.48 13.15 -6.03
CA LEU A 53 16.77 12.52 -4.92
C LEU A 53 17.70 12.29 -3.72
N ASP A 54 17.18 12.50 -2.52
CA ASP A 54 17.93 12.25 -1.29
C ASP A 54 18.27 10.76 -1.15
N ASN A 55 19.54 10.47 -0.91
CA ASN A 55 20.02 9.11 -0.74
C ASN A 55 19.49 8.46 0.55
N ASP A 56 19.09 9.24 1.55
CA ASP A 56 18.55 8.72 2.80
C ASP A 56 17.25 7.94 2.55
N VAL A 57 16.40 8.37 1.60
CA VAL A 57 15.19 7.64 1.22
C VAL A 57 15.49 6.22 0.73
N PHE A 58 16.60 6.04 0.02
CA PHE A 58 17.01 4.74 -0.51
C PHE A 58 17.67 3.83 0.52
N GLY A 59 18.19 4.38 1.63
CA GLY A 59 18.88 3.62 2.67
C GLY A 59 17.97 2.96 3.72
N MET A 60 16.66 3.15 3.61
CA MET A 60 15.68 2.64 4.58
C MET A 60 15.48 1.12 4.48
N ASP A 61 14.95 0.49 5.55
CA ASP A 61 14.70 -0.97 5.60
C ASP A 61 13.77 -1.43 4.46
N LEU A 62 12.71 -0.64 4.23
CA LEU A 62 11.69 -0.85 3.21
C LEU A 62 11.54 0.40 2.35
N VAL A 63 11.62 0.28 1.02
CA VAL A 63 11.29 1.37 0.10
C VAL A 63 9.95 1.10 -0.58
N ILE A 64 9.07 2.10 -0.64
CA ILE A 64 7.80 2.04 -1.37
C ILE A 64 7.81 3.10 -2.45
N THR A 65 7.84 2.66 -3.70
CA THR A 65 7.97 3.59 -4.83
C THR A 65 6.63 3.81 -5.54
N TYR A 66 6.09 5.02 -5.43
CA TYR A 66 4.99 5.52 -6.26
C TYR A 66 5.52 6.31 -7.46
N SER A 67 6.64 5.88 -8.06
CA SER A 67 7.12 6.41 -9.35
C SER A 67 6.08 6.26 -10.47
N LEU A 68 5.37 5.12 -10.47
CA LEU A 68 4.24 4.83 -11.36
C LEU A 68 4.58 5.04 -12.84
N HIS A 69 5.79 4.64 -13.25
CA HIS A 69 6.29 4.78 -14.60
C HIS A 69 7.30 3.67 -14.90
N PRO A 70 7.07 2.81 -15.92
CA PRO A 70 7.83 1.59 -16.14
C PRO A 70 9.32 1.82 -16.39
N ASP A 71 9.72 2.96 -16.95
CA ASP A 71 11.14 3.23 -17.24
C ASP A 71 11.96 3.62 -15.99
N ILE A 72 11.39 4.42 -15.08
CA ILE A 72 12.10 4.90 -13.88
C ILE A 72 11.91 3.99 -12.66
N THR A 73 10.84 3.20 -12.59
CA THR A 73 10.61 2.31 -11.45
C THR A 73 11.77 1.33 -11.23
N PRO A 74 12.29 0.62 -12.26
CA PRO A 74 13.42 -0.28 -12.07
C PRO A 74 14.69 0.44 -11.61
N GLU A 75 14.93 1.66 -12.08
CA GLU A 75 16.10 2.44 -11.66
C GLU A 75 16.00 2.87 -10.20
N ILE A 76 14.82 3.33 -9.75
CA ILE A 76 14.57 3.61 -8.33
C ILE A 76 14.78 2.36 -7.46
N VAL A 77 14.32 1.20 -7.94
CA VAL A 77 14.51 -0.08 -7.25
C VAL A 77 15.99 -0.47 -7.21
N ASN A 78 16.73 -0.25 -8.29
CA ASN A 78 18.17 -0.48 -8.37
C ASN A 78 18.93 0.39 -7.36
N ARG A 79 18.60 1.69 -7.25
CA ARG A 79 19.21 2.60 -6.26
C ARG A 79 18.91 2.20 -4.82
N ALA A 80 17.66 1.87 -4.50
CA ALA A 80 17.30 1.34 -3.18
C ALA A 80 18.09 0.06 -2.84
N ALA A 81 18.18 -0.87 -3.80
CA ALA A 81 18.93 -2.10 -3.60
C ALA A 81 20.44 -1.86 -3.41
N GLN A 82 21.02 -0.92 -4.17
CA GLN A 82 22.43 -0.49 -4.01
C GLN A 82 22.70 0.17 -2.66
N ALA A 83 21.76 0.96 -2.16
CA ALA A 83 21.83 1.61 -0.85
C ALA A 83 21.62 0.62 0.32
N GLY A 84 21.25 -0.63 0.05
CA GLY A 84 21.18 -1.70 1.04
C GLY A 84 19.79 -1.98 1.63
N THR A 85 18.74 -1.40 1.05
CA THR A 85 17.33 -1.72 1.38
C THR A 85 17.06 -3.22 1.34
N LYS A 86 16.29 -3.71 2.30
CA LYS A 86 15.94 -5.14 2.43
C LYS A 86 14.77 -5.53 1.55
N ALA A 87 13.82 -4.62 1.36
CA ALA A 87 12.66 -4.85 0.52
C ALA A 87 12.17 -3.60 -0.21
N VAL A 88 11.61 -3.80 -1.40
CA VAL A 88 10.95 -2.74 -2.18
C VAL A 88 9.53 -3.16 -2.52
N ILE A 89 8.54 -2.32 -2.22
CA ILE A 89 7.15 -2.48 -2.67
C ILE A 89 6.89 -1.55 -3.85
N ILE A 90 6.35 -2.11 -4.93
CA ILE A 90 5.98 -1.41 -6.16
C ILE A 90 4.44 -1.47 -6.30
N PRO A 91 3.71 -0.40 -5.98
CA PRO A 91 2.27 -0.30 -6.14
C PRO A 91 1.83 -0.10 -7.59
N GLY A 92 0.69 -0.70 -7.95
CA GLY A 92 -0.02 -0.43 -9.20
C GLY A 92 0.23 -1.45 -10.32
N GLY A 93 0.90 -2.57 -10.00
CA GLY A 93 0.98 -3.73 -10.87
C GLY A 93 2.14 -3.75 -11.85
N ARG A 94 2.22 -4.86 -12.60
CA ARG A 94 3.38 -5.19 -13.45
C ARG A 94 3.67 -4.16 -14.54
N SER A 95 2.65 -3.56 -15.13
CA SER A 95 2.81 -2.57 -16.21
C SER A 95 3.53 -1.29 -15.76
N LEU A 96 3.63 -1.04 -14.46
CA LEU A 96 4.30 0.13 -13.88
C LEU A 96 5.62 -0.22 -13.20
N ALA A 97 5.89 -1.52 -13.02
CA ALA A 97 7.10 -2.02 -12.38
C ALA A 97 8.30 -2.01 -13.33
N GLY A 98 8.07 -2.08 -14.64
CA GLY A 98 9.10 -2.19 -15.66
C GLY A 98 9.46 -3.64 -15.99
N ASP A 99 10.65 -3.85 -16.54
CA ASP A 99 11.12 -5.16 -17.01
C ASP A 99 11.25 -6.17 -15.85
N PRO A 100 10.50 -7.30 -15.86
CA PRO A 100 10.54 -8.29 -14.81
C PRO A 100 11.86 -9.08 -14.75
N ASP A 101 12.62 -9.22 -15.84
CA ASP A 101 13.95 -9.83 -15.84
C ASP A 101 14.95 -8.92 -15.14
N PHE A 102 14.95 -7.63 -15.48
CA PHE A 102 15.81 -6.66 -14.83
C PHE A 102 15.55 -6.56 -13.31
N LEU A 103 14.29 -6.54 -12.88
CA LEU A 103 13.94 -6.58 -11.45
C LEU A 103 14.42 -7.87 -10.77
N ARG A 104 14.36 -9.03 -11.44
CA ARG A 104 14.90 -10.29 -10.90
C ARG A 104 16.41 -10.22 -10.72
N ASP A 105 17.11 -9.62 -11.67
CA ASP A 105 18.57 -9.48 -11.60
C ASP A 105 18.98 -8.55 -10.46
N ILE A 106 18.28 -7.43 -10.26
CA ILE A 106 18.46 -6.56 -9.09
C ILE A 106 18.23 -7.35 -7.79
N SER A 107 17.10 -8.06 -7.68
CA SER A 107 16.75 -8.83 -6.49
C SER A 107 17.84 -9.86 -6.13
N LYS A 108 18.36 -10.61 -7.11
CA LYS A 108 19.43 -11.59 -6.89
C LYS A 108 20.76 -10.95 -6.55
N LYS A 109 21.14 -9.89 -7.27
CA LYS A 109 22.43 -9.22 -7.12
C LYS A 109 22.62 -8.61 -5.73
N TYR A 110 21.56 -7.97 -5.21
CA TYR A 110 21.61 -7.23 -3.94
C TYR A 110 20.91 -7.96 -2.78
N ASN A 111 20.32 -9.13 -3.03
CA ASN A 111 19.52 -9.88 -2.05
C ASN A 111 18.36 -9.03 -1.47
N THR A 112 17.69 -8.25 -2.32
CA THR A 112 16.58 -7.36 -1.97
C THR A 112 15.25 -8.00 -2.38
N ARG A 113 14.27 -8.06 -1.48
CA ARG A 113 12.92 -8.57 -1.78
C ARG A 113 12.11 -7.51 -2.55
N ILE A 114 11.80 -7.77 -3.83
CA ILE A 114 10.93 -6.89 -4.61
C ILE A 114 9.51 -7.46 -4.65
N LEU A 115 8.53 -6.71 -4.15
CA LEU A 115 7.10 -7.05 -4.16
C LEU A 115 6.33 -6.09 -5.07
N VAL A 116 5.86 -6.60 -6.20
CA VAL A 116 4.94 -5.87 -7.09
C VAL A 116 3.52 -6.23 -6.75
N GLU A 117 2.69 -5.23 -6.45
CA GLU A 117 1.29 -5.43 -6.09
C GLU A 117 0.34 -4.53 -6.88
N ASP A 118 -0.74 -5.13 -7.39
CA ASP A 118 -1.79 -4.39 -8.09
C ASP A 118 -2.56 -3.49 -7.10
N ILE A 119 -2.76 -3.98 -5.88
CA ILE A 119 -3.41 -3.25 -4.79
C ILE A 119 -2.68 -3.47 -3.46
N CYS A 120 -2.25 -2.39 -2.81
CA CYS A 120 -1.49 -2.53 -1.56
C CYS A 120 -2.33 -3.09 -0.39
N CYS A 121 -3.67 -3.04 -0.46
CA CYS A 121 -4.51 -3.70 0.53
C CYS A 121 -4.56 -5.23 0.37
N ALA A 122 -3.88 -5.83 -0.61
CA ALA A 122 -3.67 -7.29 -0.71
C ALA A 122 -2.40 -7.76 0.01
N ILE A 123 -1.58 -6.84 0.55
CA ILE A 123 -0.37 -7.16 1.30
C ILE A 123 -0.77 -7.73 2.67
N CYS A 124 -0.97 -9.04 2.73
CA CYS A 124 -1.44 -9.74 3.94
C CYS A 124 -0.29 -10.15 4.84
N SER A 125 0.74 -10.77 4.27
CA SER A 125 1.96 -11.27 4.92
C SER A 125 2.98 -11.57 3.83
N ASP A 126 4.27 -11.47 4.14
CA ASP A 126 5.38 -11.94 3.30
C ASP A 126 6.37 -12.71 4.18
N LYS A 127 7.30 -13.47 3.57
CA LYS A 127 8.38 -14.15 4.31
C LYS A 127 9.54 -13.21 4.64
N ASN A 128 9.67 -12.12 3.88
CA ASN A 128 10.64 -11.08 4.17
C ASN A 128 10.22 -10.32 5.45
N PRO A 129 11.12 -10.15 6.44
CA PRO A 129 10.79 -9.53 7.73
C PRO A 129 10.24 -8.11 7.63
N GLU A 130 10.77 -7.29 6.73
CA GLU A 130 10.42 -5.87 6.62
C GLU A 130 9.01 -5.71 6.04
N ILE A 131 8.67 -6.47 5.00
CA ILE A 131 7.30 -6.52 4.47
C ILE A 131 6.35 -7.17 5.49
N TYR A 132 6.80 -8.17 6.25
CA TYR A 132 5.99 -8.76 7.32
C TYR A 132 5.65 -7.71 8.38
N GLU A 133 6.64 -6.98 8.92
CA GLU A 133 6.46 -5.92 9.92
C GLU A 133 5.52 -4.83 9.38
N PHE A 134 5.74 -4.35 8.15
CA PHE A 134 4.82 -3.43 7.47
C PHE A 134 3.39 -3.98 7.45
N SER A 135 3.26 -5.26 7.08
CA SER A 135 1.99 -5.96 6.99
C SER A 135 1.32 -6.21 8.34
N THR A 136 1.95 -5.92 9.49
CA THR A 136 1.23 -5.99 10.78
C THR A 136 0.33 -4.78 11.01
N ARG A 137 0.62 -3.64 10.36
CA ARG A 137 -0.11 -2.38 10.52
C ARG A 137 -0.81 -1.91 9.24
N LEU A 138 -0.18 -2.13 8.08
CA LEU A 138 -0.64 -1.64 6.78
C LEU A 138 -0.76 -2.78 5.76
N GLY A 139 -1.85 -2.85 5.00
CA GLY A 139 -2.09 -3.88 3.98
C GLY A 139 -3.52 -4.45 4.01
N CYS A 140 -3.65 -5.78 4.04
CA CYS A 140 -4.94 -6.46 4.23
C CYS A 140 -5.70 -5.97 5.46
N PRO A 141 -6.95 -5.49 5.32
CA PRO A 141 -7.66 -4.87 6.43
C PRO A 141 -8.01 -5.89 7.52
N GLY A 142 -7.86 -5.45 8.78
CA GLY A 142 -8.26 -6.18 9.98
C GLY A 142 -9.02 -5.25 10.91
N LEU A 143 -10.23 -5.67 11.31
CA LEU A 143 -11.16 -4.85 12.08
C LEU A 143 -11.55 -5.53 13.39
N GLN A 144 -11.87 -4.71 14.39
CA GLN A 144 -12.60 -5.10 15.58
C GLN A 144 -13.82 -4.19 15.70
N ILE A 145 -14.98 -4.74 16.03
CA ILE A 145 -16.23 -4.00 16.06
C ILE A 145 -16.95 -4.15 17.40
N LYS A 146 -17.89 -3.24 17.64
CA LYS A 146 -18.96 -3.42 18.63
C LYS A 146 -20.31 -3.26 17.95
N ILE A 147 -21.30 -3.98 18.47
CA ILE A 147 -22.68 -3.98 17.97
C ILE A 147 -23.60 -3.53 19.11
N ARG A 148 -24.53 -2.63 18.82
CA ARG A 148 -25.60 -2.20 19.72
C ARG A 148 -26.89 -2.05 18.92
N ASP A 149 -27.98 -2.61 19.42
CA ASP A 149 -29.30 -2.53 18.78
C ASP A 149 -29.28 -2.92 17.29
N ASP A 150 -28.59 -4.03 16.98
CA ASP A 150 -28.35 -4.57 15.63
C ASP A 150 -27.66 -3.62 14.63
N LYS A 151 -26.92 -2.64 15.16
CA LYS A 151 -26.13 -1.67 14.39
C LYS A 151 -24.69 -1.63 14.85
N ILE A 152 -23.80 -1.29 13.92
CA ILE A 152 -22.40 -1.05 14.22
C ILE A 152 -22.27 0.18 15.12
N SER A 153 -21.75 0.01 16.32
CA SER A 153 -21.55 1.10 17.29
C SER A 153 -20.10 1.57 17.39
N GLU A 154 -19.14 0.71 17.05
CA GLU A 154 -17.71 1.03 17.00
C GLU A 154 -17.02 0.18 15.92
N VAL A 155 -16.05 0.77 15.21
CA VAL A 155 -15.13 0.05 14.31
C VAL A 155 -13.71 0.51 14.58
N LYS A 156 -12.91 -0.35 15.20
CA LYS A 156 -11.47 -0.18 15.40
C LYS A 156 -10.71 -0.85 14.26
N VAL A 157 -9.87 -0.09 13.58
CA VAL A 157 -8.96 -0.61 12.55
C VAL A 157 -7.70 -1.12 13.24
N ILE A 158 -7.46 -2.43 13.18
CA ILE A 158 -6.24 -3.07 13.70
C ILE A 158 -5.12 -3.00 12.66
N LYS A 159 -5.48 -3.23 11.40
CA LYS A 159 -4.62 -3.11 10.22
C LYS A 159 -5.44 -2.50 9.09
N GLY A 160 -4.89 -1.54 8.35
CA GLY A 160 -5.62 -0.80 7.32
C GLY A 160 -4.90 -0.75 5.98
N ALA A 161 -5.64 -0.48 4.91
CA ALA A 161 -5.10 -0.25 3.58
C ALA A 161 -4.12 0.94 3.61
N PRO A 162 -2.93 0.84 3.00
CA PRO A 162 -1.90 1.87 3.13
C PRO A 162 -2.32 3.26 2.61
N CYS A 163 -3.35 3.34 1.76
CA CYS A 163 -3.87 4.59 1.24
C CYS A 163 -4.88 5.30 2.17
N GLY A 164 -5.18 4.73 3.34
CA GLY A 164 -6.12 5.31 4.31
C GLY A 164 -7.58 4.89 4.16
N SER A 165 -7.94 4.14 3.10
CA SER A 165 -9.34 3.83 2.78
C SER A 165 -10.08 3.05 3.87
N THR A 166 -9.38 2.18 4.61
CA THR A 166 -9.98 1.38 5.68
C THR A 166 -10.47 2.24 6.84
N TRP A 167 -9.73 3.28 7.23
CA TRP A 167 -10.16 4.20 8.29
C TRP A 167 -11.32 5.08 7.85
N LEU A 168 -11.33 5.55 6.60
CA LEU A 168 -12.48 6.28 6.07
C LEU A 168 -13.74 5.39 6.05
N MET A 169 -13.60 4.16 5.57
CA MET A 169 -14.66 3.17 5.59
C MET A 169 -15.17 2.93 7.01
N ALA A 170 -14.27 2.67 7.97
CA ALA A 170 -14.63 2.41 9.37
C ALA A 170 -15.46 3.54 9.99
N LYS A 171 -15.08 4.80 9.75
CA LYS A 171 -15.84 5.97 10.23
C LYS A 171 -17.26 6.03 9.67
N ASN A 172 -17.45 5.61 8.41
CA ASN A 172 -18.73 5.65 7.71
C ASN A 172 -19.59 4.38 7.90
N LEU A 173 -19.14 3.43 8.73
CA LEU A 173 -19.90 2.23 9.09
C LEU A 173 -20.68 2.39 10.40
N ILE A 174 -20.40 3.42 11.20
CA ILE A 174 -21.12 3.66 12.47
C ILE A 174 -22.61 3.93 12.17
N GLY A 175 -23.49 3.21 12.86
CA GLY A 175 -24.95 3.29 12.70
C GLY A 175 -25.52 2.42 11.57
N VAL A 176 -24.67 1.77 10.76
CA VAL A 176 -25.12 0.85 9.70
C VAL A 176 -25.64 -0.45 10.33
N PRO A 177 -26.78 -1.01 9.87
CA PRO A 177 -27.23 -2.33 10.29
C PRO A 177 -26.16 -3.40 10.07
N VAL A 178 -26.03 -4.34 11.00
CA VAL A 178 -24.98 -5.38 10.94
C VAL A 178 -25.05 -6.18 9.63
N ILE A 179 -26.26 -6.50 9.18
CA ILE A 179 -26.52 -7.25 7.94
C ILE A 179 -26.01 -6.52 6.67
N ASP A 180 -26.03 -5.19 6.68
CA ASP A 180 -25.62 -4.37 5.53
C ASP A 180 -24.14 -3.98 5.58
N ALA A 181 -23.52 -4.02 6.76
CA ALA A 181 -22.19 -3.48 6.99
C ALA A 181 -21.11 -4.09 6.08
N PRO A 182 -21.09 -5.41 5.78
CA PRO A 182 -20.13 -5.98 4.83
C PRO A 182 -20.25 -5.42 3.41
N ALA A 183 -21.48 -5.32 2.88
CA ALA A 183 -21.71 -4.77 1.55
C ALA A 183 -21.35 -3.28 1.50
N LYS A 184 -21.74 -2.54 2.54
CA LYS A 184 -21.43 -1.11 2.68
C LYS A 184 -19.92 -0.86 2.78
N ALA A 185 -19.19 -1.71 3.50
CA ALA A 185 -17.72 -1.66 3.62
C ALA A 185 -17.05 -1.72 2.24
N GLY A 186 -17.42 -2.72 1.43
CA GLY A 186 -16.93 -2.85 0.05
C GLY A 186 -17.30 -1.66 -0.84
N LEU A 187 -18.51 -1.11 -0.69
CA LEU A 187 -18.95 0.06 -1.46
C LEU A 187 -18.17 1.33 -1.12
N LEU A 188 -17.99 1.63 0.17
CA LEU A 188 -17.28 2.82 0.64
C LEU A 188 -15.85 2.89 0.11
N VAL A 189 -15.16 1.74 0.04
CA VAL A 189 -13.80 1.67 -0.50
C VAL A 189 -13.76 1.86 -2.02
N GLN A 190 -14.79 1.41 -2.75
CA GLN A 190 -14.90 1.69 -4.18
C GLN A 190 -15.12 3.18 -4.48
N GLN A 191 -15.84 3.87 -3.59
CA GLN A 191 -16.08 5.32 -3.66
C GLN A 191 -14.86 6.14 -3.22
N TYR A 192 -13.93 5.56 -2.46
CA TYR A 192 -12.66 6.20 -2.14
C TYR A 192 -11.85 6.46 -3.43
N PRO A 193 -11.15 7.60 -3.55
CA PRO A 193 -10.25 7.90 -4.69
C PRO A 193 -8.99 7.04 -4.69
N CYS A 194 -9.14 5.72 -4.59
CA CYS A 194 -8.09 4.70 -4.68
C CYS A 194 -7.47 4.68 -6.08
N ARG A 195 -6.17 4.34 -6.15
CA ARG A 195 -5.44 4.12 -7.42
C ARG A 195 -5.90 2.85 -8.14
N ALA A 196 -6.35 1.85 -7.39
CA ALA A 196 -6.67 0.52 -7.92
C ALA A 196 -7.44 0.61 -9.24
N ALA A 197 -7.01 -0.18 -10.22
CA ALA A 197 -7.60 -0.20 -11.55
C ALA A 197 -9.12 -0.41 -11.48
N ARG A 198 -9.86 0.31 -12.33
CA ARG A 198 -11.32 0.35 -12.36
C ARG A 198 -11.83 -0.21 -13.69
N GLY A 199 -12.73 -1.17 -13.59
CA GLY A 199 -13.29 -1.92 -14.72
C GLY A 199 -13.86 -3.23 -14.19
N THR A 200 -14.53 -3.99 -15.05
CA THR A 200 -15.18 -5.25 -14.65
C THR A 200 -14.14 -6.23 -14.08
N ARG A 201 -14.25 -6.53 -12.77
CA ARG A 201 -13.37 -7.45 -12.02
C ARG A 201 -11.90 -7.02 -11.87
N GLU A 202 -11.63 -5.72 -11.90
CA GLU A 202 -10.27 -5.19 -11.68
C GLU A 202 -9.92 -4.97 -10.18
N GLY A 203 -8.79 -4.31 -9.93
CA GLY A 203 -8.22 -4.08 -8.60
C GLY A 203 -9.18 -3.42 -7.61
N ILE A 204 -10.05 -2.50 -8.04
CA ILE A 204 -11.00 -1.83 -7.15
C ILE A 204 -12.04 -2.80 -6.58
N HIS A 205 -12.49 -3.78 -7.37
CA HIS A 205 -13.38 -4.82 -6.89
C HIS A 205 -12.66 -5.80 -5.96
N ASN A 206 -11.38 -6.08 -6.21
CA ASN A 206 -10.59 -6.87 -5.28
C ASN A 206 -10.44 -6.16 -3.93
N SER A 207 -10.15 -4.86 -3.93
CA SER A 207 -10.13 -4.03 -2.72
C SER A 207 -11.48 -4.07 -1.98
N ALA A 208 -12.59 -3.97 -2.70
CA ALA A 208 -13.94 -4.07 -2.13
C ALA A 208 -14.18 -5.42 -1.45
N ARG A 209 -13.80 -6.54 -2.09
CA ARG A 209 -13.94 -7.89 -1.52
C ARG A 209 -13.12 -8.05 -0.25
N LEU A 210 -11.88 -7.56 -0.22
CA LEU A 210 -11.01 -7.64 0.96
C LEU A 210 -11.61 -6.89 2.15
N HIS A 211 -12.16 -5.70 1.92
CA HIS A 211 -12.79 -4.90 2.98
C HIS A 211 -14.15 -5.45 3.42
N LYS A 212 -14.95 -5.96 2.48
CA LYS A 212 -16.17 -6.71 2.80
C LYS A 212 -15.85 -7.91 3.70
N LYS A 213 -14.87 -8.72 3.29
CA LYS A 213 -14.43 -9.89 4.05
C LYS A 213 -13.91 -9.51 5.44
N ALA A 214 -13.13 -8.45 5.57
CA ALA A 214 -12.64 -7.99 6.87
C ALA A 214 -13.79 -7.61 7.82
N MET A 215 -14.89 -7.07 7.28
CA MET A 215 -16.09 -6.79 8.07
C MET A 215 -16.83 -8.08 8.45
N GLU A 216 -17.00 -9.03 7.53
CA GLU A 216 -17.61 -10.35 7.82
C GLU A 216 -16.83 -11.10 8.91
N ASP A 217 -15.50 -11.12 8.80
CA ASP A 217 -14.63 -11.78 9.76
C ASP A 217 -14.70 -11.08 11.15
N ALA A 218 -14.85 -9.75 11.19
CA ALA A 218 -15.01 -9.02 12.43
C ALA A 218 -16.37 -9.27 13.10
N ILE A 219 -17.45 -9.35 12.32
CA ILE A 219 -18.79 -9.71 12.81
C ILE A 219 -18.77 -11.13 13.38
N LYS A 220 -18.21 -12.08 12.64
CA LYS A 220 -18.06 -13.47 13.09
C LYS A 220 -17.32 -13.54 14.43
N LYS A 221 -16.15 -12.89 14.52
CA LYS A 221 -15.35 -12.86 15.76
C LYS A 221 -16.05 -12.17 16.93
N TYR A 222 -16.93 -11.20 16.67
CA TYR A 222 -17.70 -10.54 17.72
C TYR A 222 -18.65 -11.53 18.39
N TYR A 223 -19.42 -12.29 17.60
CA TYR A 223 -20.36 -13.29 18.11
C TYR A 223 -19.69 -14.55 18.67
N GLU A 224 -18.45 -14.86 18.27
CA GLU A 224 -17.69 -15.98 18.86
C GLU A 224 -17.09 -15.64 20.25
N LYS A 225 -16.96 -14.36 20.58
CA LYS A 225 -16.35 -13.87 21.83
C LYS A 225 -17.35 -13.35 22.86
N GLY A 226 -18.58 -13.09 22.46
CA GLY A 226 -19.69 -12.65 23.32
C GLY A 226 -20.59 -13.81 23.68
#